data_AF-F9WUA6-F1
#
_entry.id   AF-F9WUA6-F1
#
_cell.length_a   1.000
_cell.length_b   1.000
_cell.length_c   1.000
_cell.angle_alpha   90.00
_cell.angle_beta   90.00
_cell.angle_gamma   90.00
#
_symmetry.space_group_name_H-M   'P 1'
#
loop_
_entity.id
_entity.type
_entity.pdbx_description
1 polymer ?
#
loop_
_entity_poly.entity_id
_entity_poly.type
_entity_poly.pdbx_seq_one_letter_code
_entity_poly.pdbx_strand_id
1 'polypeptide(L)'
;MLVTALLVFVLPTSLRCVGASVVGCRKIKIVDLFDDDKCVGKDILWGWLNVTNKCNVRALEVLKNVTELRKRAKEVEVKAKEAIGEYNKLLNSIKTVDPGHITSNIEKAIKDAEDAIMRVNNASVNASAAEKSAKSLLDDEVVSSYSSIILASTVISGYSCSTTVNYTGTKEMVEKIKTDKCNNTEKYNVSARLSSYAEKLDEIENLTEWKDEMVKLVYKTHEEVMSYPHKKRLWTINNDKVKEVKEAIKNLTDKLVVAIEMFKAINVSVDEASKTVKNTVSDMEAINKTMLSSLEGNGTLLCQLVGQYSEASAQLHEANGRLATAQGNIDSAAKAAKNALAGMSATESLVEYVSGNMSLLWRAGYSSVLRRLTEMDIANETKRNISYANAAGLMAVKLPGNGRSNASTALEKIKLETGSLESIKSQIIKHLNETGINISSLTAEACNKGLSNLLNGSVVVAFGRAVGLNSSGAVKAQEALGKLTTQVELVNATLNDINSKLKEAEKATKDVEQHGEDIMSTVRSSVIEAANDAMKDLCETVKELHKLRLDSTSLNEEAEGI
;
A
#
# COMPACT_ATOMS: atom_id res chain seq x y z
N MET A 1 -26.63 -28.07 -41.67
CA MET A 1 -27.52 -29.20 -41.29
C MET A 1 -28.52 -28.60 -40.31
N LEU A 2 -29.75 -28.24 -40.74
CA LEU A 2 -30.95 -29.10 -40.74
C LEU A 2 -31.09 -29.80 -39.36
N VAL A 3 -32.17 -29.74 -38.57
CA VAL A 3 -33.59 -29.43 -38.82
C VAL A 3 -34.33 -29.36 -37.45
N THR A 4 -35.20 -28.36 -37.31
CA THR A 4 -36.54 -28.30 -36.66
C THR A 4 -37.07 -29.33 -35.64
N ALA A 5 -37.94 -28.77 -34.77
CA ALA A 5 -39.20 -29.29 -34.15
C ALA A 5 -39.14 -29.50 -32.60
N LEU A 6 -39.82 -28.72 -31.73
CA LEU A 6 -41.27 -28.56 -31.47
C LEU A 6 -41.99 -29.88 -31.11
N LEU A 7 -42.35 -30.04 -29.83
CA LEU A 7 -43.33 -30.97 -29.22
C LEU A 7 -43.44 -30.55 -27.74
N VAL A 8 -44.33 -29.64 -27.29
CA VAL A 8 -45.80 -29.72 -27.19
C VAL A 8 -46.28 -31.12 -26.78
N PHE A 9 -46.37 -31.35 -25.47
CA PHE A 9 -47.17 -32.44 -24.93
C PHE A 9 -48.65 -32.05 -24.95
N VAL A 10 -49.37 -32.77 -25.81
CA VAL A 10 -50.79 -32.68 -26.13
C VAL A 10 -51.49 -33.88 -25.47
N LEU A 11 -52.45 -33.57 -24.57
CA LEU A 11 -53.69 -34.32 -24.26
C LEU A 11 -53.59 -35.55 -23.31
N PRO A 12 -54.62 -35.76 -22.44
CA PRO A 12 -55.98 -36.07 -22.88
C PRO A 12 -56.99 -34.96 -22.56
N THR A 13 -57.63 -34.47 -23.63
CA THR A 13 -58.99 -33.93 -23.64
C THR A 13 -59.92 -35.00 -23.10
N SER A 14 -60.18 -34.97 -21.80
CA SER A 14 -61.49 -35.38 -21.34
C SER A 14 -62.48 -34.34 -21.85
N LEU A 15 -63.18 -34.68 -22.93
CA LEU A 15 -64.49 -34.14 -23.25
C LEU A 15 -65.34 -34.17 -21.96
N ARG A 16 -65.33 -33.08 -21.22
CA ARG A 16 -66.56 -32.55 -20.66
C ARG A 16 -66.90 -31.40 -21.58
N CYS A 17 -67.99 -31.57 -22.32
CA CYS A 17 -68.70 -30.46 -22.90
C CYS A 17 -68.84 -29.39 -21.81
N VAL A 18 -67.99 -28.37 -21.83
CA VAL A 18 -68.44 -27.05 -21.39
C VAL A 18 -69.37 -26.65 -22.52
N GLY A 19 -70.60 -27.16 -22.44
CA GLY A 19 -71.70 -26.58 -23.19
C GLY A 19 -71.54 -25.09 -22.97
N ALA A 20 -71.59 -24.33 -24.06
CA ALA A 20 -71.74 -22.89 -23.98
C ALA A 20 -72.83 -22.65 -22.95
N SER A 21 -72.44 -22.31 -21.72
CA SER A 21 -73.35 -21.78 -20.74
C SER A 21 -73.66 -20.45 -21.36
N VAL A 22 -74.70 -20.44 -22.20
CA VAL A 22 -75.47 -19.26 -22.49
C VAL A 22 -75.75 -18.71 -21.11
N VAL A 23 -74.94 -17.72 -20.70
CA VAL A 23 -75.12 -17.02 -19.44
C VAL A 23 -76.53 -16.46 -19.56
N GLY A 24 -77.46 -17.14 -18.91
CA GLY A 24 -78.87 -16.84 -19.00
C GLY A 24 -79.09 -15.48 -18.38
N CYS A 25 -79.05 -14.44 -19.19
CA CYS A 25 -79.42 -13.11 -18.73
C CYS A 25 -80.92 -13.12 -18.48
N ARG A 26 -81.30 -13.04 -17.22
CA ARG A 26 -82.70 -12.92 -16.84
C ARG A 26 -83.11 -11.47 -17.00
N LYS A 27 -84.17 -11.22 -17.76
CA LYS A 27 -84.83 -9.91 -17.75
C LYS A 27 -85.48 -9.73 -16.38
N ILE A 28 -85.04 -8.71 -15.65
CA ILE A 28 -85.51 -8.43 -14.29
C ILE A 28 -86.14 -7.04 -14.15
N LYS A 29 -86.22 -6.29 -15.28
CA LYS A 29 -86.79 -4.94 -15.44
C LYS A 29 -87.24 -4.29 -14.13
N ILE A 30 -86.30 -3.63 -13.47
CA ILE A 30 -86.52 -3.04 -12.14
C ILE A 30 -87.09 -1.62 -12.25
N VAL A 31 -86.67 -0.85 -13.27
CA VAL A 31 -87.10 0.54 -13.51
C VAL A 31 -87.26 0.77 -15.02
N ASP A 32 -88.25 1.59 -15.41
CA ASP A 32 -88.38 2.12 -16.77
C ASP A 32 -87.57 3.41 -16.92
N LEU A 33 -86.41 3.29 -17.57
CA LEU A 33 -85.50 4.40 -17.87
C LEU A 33 -85.62 4.84 -19.33
N PHE A 34 -85.58 6.16 -19.58
CA PHE A 34 -85.44 6.69 -20.93
C PHE A 34 -84.04 6.42 -21.48
N ASP A 35 -83.86 6.47 -22.80
CA ASP A 35 -82.57 6.19 -23.40
C ASP A 35 -81.50 7.21 -23.01
N ASP A 36 -81.84 8.50 -22.91
CA ASP A 36 -80.91 9.52 -22.39
C ASP A 36 -80.45 9.20 -20.95
N ASP A 37 -81.34 8.69 -20.09
CA ASP A 37 -80.99 8.23 -18.73
C ASP A 37 -80.00 7.04 -18.77
N LYS A 38 -80.26 6.07 -19.65
CA LYS A 38 -79.35 4.92 -19.83
C LYS A 38 -77.99 5.36 -20.39
N CYS A 39 -77.94 6.35 -21.29
CA CYS A 39 -76.68 6.89 -21.82
C CYS A 39 -75.83 7.53 -20.71
N VAL A 40 -76.46 8.34 -19.85
CA VAL A 40 -75.79 8.98 -18.70
C VAL A 40 -75.29 7.94 -17.70
N GLY A 41 -76.13 6.98 -17.34
CA GLY A 41 -75.74 5.89 -16.43
C GLY A 41 -74.58 5.06 -16.98
N LYS A 42 -74.60 4.75 -18.28
CA LYS A 42 -73.53 4.00 -18.95
C LYS A 42 -72.21 4.76 -18.95
N ASP A 43 -72.21 6.06 -19.26
CA ASP A 43 -70.98 6.88 -19.28
C ASP A 43 -70.31 6.98 -17.90
N ILE A 44 -71.12 7.20 -16.85
CA ILE A 44 -70.62 7.24 -15.46
C ILE A 44 -69.99 5.91 -15.04
N LEU A 45 -70.70 4.80 -15.30
CA LEU A 45 -70.22 3.47 -14.96
C LEU A 45 -68.94 3.11 -15.72
N TRP A 46 -68.78 3.57 -16.96
CA TRP A 46 -67.52 3.46 -17.69
C TRP A 46 -66.38 4.24 -17.04
N GLY A 47 -66.63 5.49 -16.65
CA GLY A 47 -65.63 6.29 -15.95
C GLY A 47 -65.18 5.64 -14.65
N TRP A 48 -66.12 5.16 -13.85
CA TRP A 48 -65.81 4.44 -12.61
C TRP A 48 -65.08 3.12 -12.85
N LEU A 49 -65.51 2.33 -13.83
CA LEU A 49 -64.84 1.10 -14.22
C LEU A 49 -63.37 1.35 -14.59
N ASN A 50 -63.09 2.43 -15.32
CA ASN A 50 -61.74 2.80 -15.71
C ASN A 50 -60.89 3.25 -14.50
N VAL A 51 -61.43 4.07 -13.60
CA VAL A 51 -60.74 4.45 -12.34
C VAL A 51 -60.42 3.21 -11.51
N THR A 52 -61.41 2.33 -11.28
CA THR A 52 -61.23 1.09 -10.51
C THR A 52 -60.17 0.19 -11.14
N ASN A 53 -60.19 0.05 -12.48
CA ASN A 53 -59.18 -0.73 -13.19
C ASN A 53 -57.77 -0.13 -13.07
N LYS A 54 -57.63 1.19 -13.19
CA LYS A 54 -56.33 1.87 -13.05
C LYS A 54 -55.76 1.65 -11.64
N CYS A 55 -56.58 1.78 -10.61
CA CYS A 55 -56.19 1.52 -9.23
C CYS A 55 -55.84 0.05 -8.97
N ASN A 56 -56.59 -0.89 -9.55
CA ASN A 56 -56.28 -2.33 -9.51
C ASN A 56 -54.90 -2.62 -10.12
N VAL A 57 -54.64 -2.16 -11.35
CA VAL A 57 -53.35 -2.34 -12.03
C VAL A 57 -52.20 -1.76 -11.20
N ARG A 58 -52.37 -0.55 -10.68
CA ARG A 58 -51.33 0.12 -9.88
C ARG A 58 -51.05 -0.62 -8.57
N ALA A 59 -52.07 -1.16 -7.91
CA ALA A 59 -51.89 -1.95 -6.69
C ALA A 59 -51.16 -3.27 -6.95
N LEU A 60 -51.45 -3.96 -8.07
CA LEU A 60 -50.70 -5.14 -8.50
C LEU A 60 -49.22 -4.79 -8.78
N GLU A 61 -48.95 -3.62 -9.35
CA GLU A 61 -47.59 -3.14 -9.56
C GLU A 61 -46.87 -2.87 -8.23
N VAL A 62 -47.53 -2.25 -7.25
CA VAL A 62 -46.99 -2.07 -5.90
C VAL A 62 -46.62 -3.42 -5.27
N LEU A 63 -47.46 -4.46 -5.39
CA LEU A 63 -47.14 -5.80 -4.90
C LEU A 63 -45.88 -6.40 -5.55
N LYS A 64 -45.77 -6.25 -6.87
CA LYS A 64 -44.58 -6.72 -7.61
C LYS A 64 -43.33 -5.96 -7.15
N ASN A 65 -43.41 -4.64 -7.07
CA ASN A 65 -42.28 -3.79 -6.72
C ASN A 65 -41.84 -3.96 -5.26
N VAL A 66 -42.79 -4.15 -4.33
CA VAL A 66 -42.50 -4.50 -2.93
C VAL A 66 -41.76 -5.83 -2.83
N THR A 67 -42.13 -6.82 -3.64
CA THR A 67 -41.45 -8.13 -3.66
C THR A 67 -39.99 -8.00 -4.09
N GLU A 68 -39.75 -7.27 -5.19
CA GLU A 68 -38.38 -7.01 -5.66
C GLU A 68 -37.57 -6.19 -4.65
N LEU A 69 -38.20 -5.21 -4.01
CA LEU A 69 -37.56 -4.40 -2.99
C LEU A 69 -37.09 -5.24 -1.81
N ARG A 70 -37.88 -6.20 -1.34
CA ARG A 70 -37.46 -7.10 -0.24
C ARG A 70 -36.23 -7.92 -0.62
N LYS A 71 -36.16 -8.39 -1.87
CA LYS A 71 -34.98 -9.09 -2.37
C LYS A 71 -33.75 -8.18 -2.32
N ARG A 72 -33.86 -6.95 -2.83
CA ARG A 72 -32.78 -5.94 -2.76
C ARG A 72 -32.38 -5.61 -1.33
N ALA A 73 -33.35 -5.41 -0.43
CA ALA A 73 -33.09 -5.17 0.99
C ALA A 73 -32.31 -6.33 1.63
N LYS A 74 -32.65 -7.58 1.26
CA LYS A 74 -31.93 -8.76 1.74
C LYS A 74 -30.50 -8.83 1.23
N GLU A 75 -30.28 -8.48 -0.04
CA GLU A 75 -28.94 -8.40 -0.62
C GLU A 75 -28.07 -7.35 0.09
N VAL A 76 -28.64 -6.18 0.42
CA VAL A 76 -27.95 -5.14 1.21
C VAL A 76 -27.61 -5.65 2.61
N GLU A 77 -28.53 -6.33 3.30
CA GLU A 77 -28.29 -6.91 4.62
C GLU A 77 -27.14 -7.93 4.61
N VAL A 78 -27.09 -8.81 3.60
CA VAL A 78 -26.02 -9.82 3.46
C VAL A 78 -24.68 -9.13 3.24
N LYS A 79 -24.59 -8.19 2.29
CA LYS A 79 -23.34 -7.44 2.01
C LYS A 79 -22.86 -6.63 3.20
N ALA A 80 -23.76 -6.01 3.96
CA ALA A 80 -23.41 -5.29 5.17
C ALA A 80 -22.81 -6.23 6.23
N LYS A 81 -23.40 -7.40 6.44
CA LYS A 81 -22.88 -8.42 7.37
C LYS A 81 -21.50 -8.94 6.95
N GLU A 82 -21.30 -9.19 5.65
CA GLU A 82 -20.01 -9.57 5.10
C GLU A 82 -18.96 -8.48 5.34
N ALA A 83 -19.30 -7.21 5.06
CA ALA A 83 -18.41 -6.07 5.31
C ALA A 83 -18.04 -5.95 6.80
N ILE A 84 -19.00 -6.04 7.72
CA ILE A 84 -18.75 -6.05 9.17
C ILE A 84 -17.80 -7.21 9.55
N GLY A 85 -18.01 -8.39 8.97
CA GLY A 85 -17.14 -9.55 9.19
C GLY A 85 -15.70 -9.28 8.77
N GLU A 86 -15.48 -8.70 7.59
CA GLU A 86 -14.15 -8.34 7.10
C GLU A 86 -13.48 -7.24 7.94
N TYR A 87 -14.23 -6.19 8.31
CA TYR A 87 -13.72 -5.14 9.19
C TYR A 87 -13.31 -5.67 10.58
N ASN A 88 -14.10 -6.57 11.16
CA ASN A 88 -13.76 -7.22 12.42
C ASN A 88 -12.49 -8.08 12.30
N LYS A 89 -12.27 -8.78 11.17
CA LYS A 89 -11.01 -9.50 10.92
C LYS A 89 -9.82 -8.55 10.92
N LEU A 90 -9.93 -7.39 10.25
CA LEU A 90 -8.86 -6.39 10.26
C LEU A 90 -8.63 -5.82 11.65
N LEU A 91 -9.69 -5.43 12.36
CA LEU A 91 -9.59 -4.89 13.72
C LEU A 91 -8.87 -5.86 14.65
N ASN A 92 -9.24 -7.14 14.63
CA ASN A 92 -8.61 -8.19 15.43
C ASN A 92 -7.14 -8.49 15.04
N SER A 93 -6.72 -8.09 13.84
CA SER A 93 -5.33 -8.25 13.41
C SER A 93 -4.40 -7.17 13.95
N ILE A 94 -4.95 -6.03 14.38
CA ILE A 94 -4.20 -4.92 14.96
C ILE A 94 -3.78 -5.30 16.37
N LYS A 95 -2.47 -5.47 16.59
CA LYS A 95 -1.90 -5.84 17.91
C LYS A 95 -1.27 -4.66 18.65
N THR A 96 -1.36 -3.45 18.10
CA THR A 96 -0.68 -2.27 18.63
C THR A 96 -1.58 -1.43 19.54
N VAL A 97 -0.96 -0.77 20.52
CA VAL A 97 -1.63 -0.04 21.61
C VAL A 97 -2.15 1.34 21.17
N ASP A 98 -1.68 1.89 20.03
CA ASP A 98 -2.08 3.23 19.57
C ASP A 98 -2.22 3.36 18.02
N PRO A 99 -3.25 2.76 17.40
CA PRO A 99 -3.53 2.88 15.96
C PRO A 99 -4.59 3.94 15.66
N GLY A 100 -4.83 4.89 16.57
CA GLY A 100 -6.12 5.58 16.79
C GLY A 100 -6.93 5.95 15.54
N HIS A 101 -6.32 6.55 14.52
CA HIS A 101 -7.03 6.94 13.29
C HIS A 101 -7.54 5.75 12.45
N ILE A 102 -6.77 4.65 12.38
CA ILE A 102 -7.12 3.46 11.59
C ILE A 102 -8.23 2.69 12.28
N THR A 103 -8.09 2.48 13.60
CA THR A 103 -9.12 1.84 14.42
C THR A 103 -10.45 2.60 14.36
N SER A 104 -10.41 3.92 14.56
CA SER A 104 -11.60 4.77 14.49
C SER A 104 -12.31 4.70 13.13
N ASN A 105 -11.54 4.68 12.02
CA ASN A 105 -12.13 4.53 10.69
C ASN A 105 -12.81 3.17 10.48
N ILE A 106 -12.20 2.08 10.98
CA ILE A 106 -12.79 0.74 10.93
C ILE A 106 -14.07 0.68 11.77
N GLU A 107 -14.05 1.19 13.00
CA GLU A 107 -15.22 1.21 13.89
C GLU A 107 -16.37 2.03 13.30
N LYS A 108 -16.06 3.19 12.70
CA LYS A 108 -17.04 4.00 11.99
C LYS A 108 -17.67 3.23 10.83
N ALA A 109 -16.86 2.54 10.03
CA ALA A 109 -17.36 1.76 8.89
C ALA A 109 -18.25 0.58 9.33
N ILE A 110 -17.92 -0.09 10.45
CA ILE A 110 -18.78 -1.10 11.07
C ILE A 110 -20.13 -0.48 11.45
N LYS A 111 -20.12 0.66 12.13
CA LYS A 111 -21.33 1.37 12.54
C LYS A 111 -22.19 1.77 11.34
N ASP A 112 -21.59 2.30 10.28
CA ASP A 112 -22.31 2.69 9.06
C ASP A 112 -23.00 1.47 8.39
N ALA A 113 -22.36 0.29 8.43
CA ALA A 113 -22.96 -0.96 7.96
C ALA A 113 -24.08 -1.48 8.88
N GLU A 114 -23.94 -1.36 10.20
CA GLU A 114 -25.00 -1.68 11.17
C GLU A 114 -26.23 -0.79 11.00
N ASP A 115 -26.01 0.52 10.80
CA ASP A 115 -27.07 1.48 10.51
C ASP A 115 -27.78 1.15 9.18
N ALA A 116 -27.03 0.71 8.17
CA ALA A 116 -27.61 0.24 6.90
C ALA A 116 -28.50 -1.01 7.10
N ILE A 117 -28.07 -1.98 7.92
CA ILE A 117 -28.88 -3.16 8.30
C ILE A 117 -30.18 -2.73 8.99
N MET A 118 -30.09 -1.79 9.93
CA MET A 118 -31.25 -1.27 10.65
C MET A 118 -32.26 -0.62 9.69
N ARG A 119 -31.76 0.20 8.74
CA ARG A 119 -32.58 0.83 7.70
C ARG A 119 -33.31 -0.18 6.84
N VAL A 120 -32.63 -1.22 6.33
CA VAL A 120 -33.28 -2.23 5.48
C VAL A 120 -34.26 -3.13 6.23
N ASN A 121 -34.00 -3.40 7.52
CA ASN A 121 -34.95 -4.12 8.37
C ASN A 121 -36.24 -3.32 8.58
N ASN A 122 -36.12 -2.02 8.90
CA ASN A 122 -37.27 -1.12 9.01
C ASN A 122 -38.03 -0.99 7.68
N ALA A 123 -37.30 -0.87 6.57
CA ALA A 123 -37.86 -0.88 5.23
C ALA A 123 -38.65 -2.17 4.95
N SER A 124 -38.16 -3.34 5.36
CA SER A 124 -38.86 -4.62 5.17
C SER A 124 -40.15 -4.74 5.99
N VAL A 125 -40.18 -4.18 7.21
CA VAL A 125 -41.41 -4.09 8.02
C VAL A 125 -42.45 -3.21 7.31
N ASN A 126 -42.04 -2.02 6.87
CA ASN A 126 -42.90 -1.10 6.14
C ASN A 126 -43.37 -1.68 4.79
N ALA A 127 -42.53 -2.48 4.12
CA ALA A 127 -42.88 -3.19 2.90
C ALA A 127 -44.03 -4.18 3.13
N SER A 128 -44.05 -4.83 4.28
CA SER A 128 -45.17 -5.69 4.70
C SER A 128 -46.46 -4.92 4.95
N ALA A 129 -46.37 -3.70 5.50
CA ALA A 129 -47.52 -2.82 5.64
C ALA A 129 -48.06 -2.36 4.26
N ALA A 130 -47.17 -1.95 3.35
CA ALA A 130 -47.54 -1.57 1.99
C ALA A 130 -48.21 -2.72 1.22
N GLU A 131 -47.64 -3.93 1.33
CA GLU A 131 -48.22 -5.14 0.74
C GLU A 131 -49.61 -5.45 1.30
N LYS A 132 -49.79 -5.36 2.62
CA LYS A 132 -51.08 -5.60 3.27
C LYS A 132 -52.13 -4.58 2.81
N SER A 133 -51.76 -3.31 2.70
CA SER A 133 -52.63 -2.26 2.17
C SER A 133 -53.02 -2.50 0.72
N ALA A 134 -52.06 -2.88 -0.13
CA ALA A 134 -52.32 -3.22 -1.53
C ALA A 134 -53.19 -4.49 -1.68
N LYS A 135 -52.96 -5.53 -0.87
CA LYS A 135 -53.79 -6.75 -0.85
C LYS A 135 -55.21 -6.47 -0.40
N SER A 136 -55.42 -5.75 0.71
CA SER A 136 -56.77 -5.38 1.15
C SER A 136 -57.49 -4.48 0.14
N LEU A 137 -56.76 -3.63 -0.59
CA LEU A 137 -57.37 -2.89 -1.70
C LEU A 137 -57.87 -3.84 -2.80
N LEU A 138 -57.07 -4.85 -3.18
CA LEU A 138 -57.42 -5.81 -4.22
C LEU A 138 -58.57 -6.74 -3.81
N ASP A 139 -58.53 -7.27 -2.59
CA ASP A 139 -59.47 -8.29 -2.09
C ASP A 139 -60.82 -7.68 -1.70
N ASP A 140 -60.81 -6.48 -1.10
CA ASP A 140 -62.02 -5.86 -0.55
C ASP A 140 -62.54 -4.74 -1.45
N GLU A 141 -61.73 -3.71 -1.71
CA GLU A 141 -62.21 -2.45 -2.30
C GLU A 141 -62.42 -2.55 -3.81
N VAL A 142 -61.49 -3.17 -4.54
CA VAL A 142 -61.61 -3.39 -5.99
C VAL A 142 -62.78 -4.33 -6.31
N VAL A 143 -62.91 -5.42 -5.55
CA VAL A 143 -64.02 -6.37 -5.68
C VAL A 143 -65.36 -5.70 -5.34
N SER A 144 -65.42 -4.91 -4.27
CA SER A 144 -66.61 -4.14 -3.88
C SER A 144 -66.99 -3.12 -4.96
N SER A 145 -66.01 -2.41 -5.51
CA SER A 145 -66.23 -1.44 -6.59
C SER A 145 -66.76 -2.10 -7.86
N TYR A 146 -66.15 -3.20 -8.33
CA TYR A 146 -66.67 -3.96 -9.47
C TYR A 146 -68.06 -4.51 -9.22
N SER A 147 -68.32 -5.06 -8.03
CA SER A 147 -69.65 -5.56 -7.64
C SER A 147 -70.70 -4.46 -7.70
N SER A 148 -70.36 -3.27 -7.19
CA SER A 148 -71.27 -2.12 -7.18
C SER A 148 -71.57 -1.62 -8.59
N ILE A 149 -70.58 -1.60 -9.48
CA ILE A 149 -70.76 -1.27 -10.91
C ILE A 149 -71.62 -2.33 -11.61
N ILE A 150 -71.42 -3.62 -11.35
CA ILE A 150 -72.25 -4.72 -11.89
C ILE A 150 -73.71 -4.58 -11.44
N LEU A 151 -73.93 -4.29 -10.15
CA LEU A 151 -75.27 -4.09 -9.60
C LEU A 151 -75.96 -2.87 -10.25
N ALA A 152 -75.27 -1.74 -10.37
CA ALA A 152 -75.79 -0.56 -11.05
C ALA A 152 -76.10 -0.85 -12.54
N SER A 153 -75.22 -1.57 -13.23
CA SER A 153 -75.42 -1.98 -14.62
C SER A 153 -76.64 -2.89 -14.80
N THR A 154 -76.85 -3.80 -13.85
CA THR A 154 -78.01 -4.72 -13.81
C THR A 154 -79.33 -3.95 -13.67
N VAL A 155 -79.32 -2.92 -12.83
CA VAL A 155 -80.47 -2.02 -12.62
C VAL A 155 -80.80 -1.24 -13.89
N ILE A 156 -79.79 -0.60 -14.50
CA ILE A 156 -79.99 0.30 -15.64
C ILE A 156 -80.33 -0.49 -16.91
N SER A 157 -79.69 -1.63 -17.14
CA SER A 157 -79.97 -2.48 -18.31
C SER A 157 -81.28 -3.26 -18.19
N GLY A 158 -81.75 -3.52 -16.97
CA GLY A 158 -82.89 -4.39 -16.69
C GLY A 158 -82.60 -5.88 -16.90
N TYR A 159 -81.32 -6.26 -16.99
CA TYR A 159 -80.86 -7.64 -17.13
C TYR A 159 -79.93 -8.03 -15.97
N SER A 160 -80.21 -9.17 -15.34
CA SER A 160 -79.28 -9.81 -14.43
C SER A 160 -78.63 -10.99 -15.14
N CYS A 161 -77.31 -10.98 -15.21
CA CYS A 161 -76.52 -12.04 -15.81
C CYS A 161 -75.51 -12.55 -14.78
N SER A 162 -75.20 -13.85 -14.82
CA SER A 162 -74.04 -14.36 -14.10
C SER A 162 -72.77 -13.77 -14.74
N THR A 163 -71.97 -13.03 -13.98
CA THR A 163 -70.70 -12.48 -14.45
C THR A 163 -69.64 -12.62 -13.38
N THR A 164 -68.38 -12.63 -13.78
CA THR A 164 -67.26 -12.63 -12.84
C THR A 164 -67.01 -11.21 -12.35
N VAL A 165 -66.74 -11.04 -11.05
CA VAL A 165 -66.45 -9.74 -10.43
C VAL A 165 -64.99 -9.34 -10.71
N ASN A 166 -64.73 -8.90 -11.94
CA ASN A 166 -63.44 -8.36 -12.39
C ASN A 166 -63.68 -7.32 -13.51
N TYR A 167 -62.60 -6.72 -14.03
CA TYR A 167 -62.72 -5.71 -15.10
C TYR A 167 -63.51 -6.22 -16.31
N THR A 168 -63.17 -7.39 -16.86
CA THR A 168 -63.80 -7.95 -18.05
C THR A 168 -65.28 -8.24 -17.83
N GLY A 169 -65.64 -8.93 -16.75
CA GLY A 169 -67.03 -9.27 -16.46
C GLY A 169 -67.89 -8.05 -16.09
N THR A 170 -67.29 -7.04 -15.46
CA THR A 170 -67.95 -5.76 -15.17
C THR A 170 -68.19 -4.97 -16.46
N LYS A 171 -67.18 -4.91 -17.34
CA LYS A 171 -67.24 -4.28 -18.66
C LYS A 171 -68.41 -4.83 -19.48
N GLU A 172 -68.54 -6.15 -19.55
CA GLU A 172 -69.65 -6.83 -20.24
C GLU A 172 -71.03 -6.44 -19.70
N MET A 173 -71.15 -6.20 -18.39
CA MET A 173 -72.42 -5.77 -17.79
C MET A 173 -72.76 -4.32 -18.12
N VAL A 174 -71.76 -3.43 -18.11
CA VAL A 174 -71.92 -2.02 -18.54
C VAL A 174 -72.32 -1.97 -20.02
N GLU A 175 -71.72 -2.81 -20.86
CA GLU A 175 -72.02 -2.89 -22.30
C GLU A 175 -73.47 -3.33 -22.60
N LYS A 176 -74.09 -4.12 -21.73
CA LYS A 176 -75.50 -4.57 -21.87
C LYS A 176 -76.53 -3.46 -21.67
N ILE A 177 -76.13 -2.30 -21.20
CA ILE A 177 -76.98 -1.11 -21.23
C ILE A 177 -77.12 -0.67 -22.70
N LYS A 178 -78.24 -1.07 -23.32
CA LYS A 178 -78.61 -0.72 -24.68
C LYS A 178 -79.37 0.60 -24.71
N THR A 179 -79.06 1.43 -25.72
CA THR A 179 -79.58 2.78 -25.91
C THR A 179 -79.85 3.00 -27.39
N ASP A 180 -81.06 3.43 -27.79
CA ASP A 180 -81.42 3.57 -29.20
C ASP A 180 -81.13 4.99 -29.74
N LYS A 181 -81.21 6.03 -28.89
CA LYS A 181 -80.78 7.42 -29.18
C LYS A 181 -80.18 8.11 -27.94
N CYS A 182 -78.95 8.62 -28.05
CA CYS A 182 -78.34 9.52 -27.05
C CYS A 182 -78.28 10.93 -27.65
N ASN A 183 -79.14 11.85 -27.21
CA ASN A 183 -79.30 13.14 -27.90
C ASN A 183 -78.23 14.20 -27.57
N ASN A 184 -77.34 13.97 -26.58
CA ASN A 184 -76.42 15.03 -26.12
C ASN A 184 -75.10 14.55 -25.48
N THR A 185 -74.25 13.80 -26.20
CA THR A 185 -73.02 13.20 -25.67
C THR A 185 -71.93 14.18 -25.19
N GLU A 186 -71.83 15.41 -25.72
CA GLU A 186 -70.81 16.40 -25.29
C GLU A 186 -71.04 16.93 -23.87
N LYS A 187 -72.29 16.95 -23.40
CA LYS A 187 -72.64 17.33 -22.02
C LYS A 187 -72.31 16.23 -21.00
N TYR A 188 -71.97 15.02 -21.47
CA TYR A 188 -71.80 13.80 -20.68
C TYR A 188 -70.40 13.20 -20.87
N ASN A 189 -69.35 14.01 -20.72
CA ASN A 189 -67.96 13.58 -20.83
C ASN A 189 -67.40 13.03 -19.49
N VAL A 190 -68.22 12.37 -18.66
CA VAL A 190 -67.83 11.92 -17.32
C VAL A 190 -66.80 10.80 -17.43
N SER A 191 -67.02 9.84 -18.33
CA SER A 191 -66.07 8.77 -18.60
C SER A 191 -64.70 9.31 -19.00
N ALA A 192 -64.61 10.22 -19.97
CA ALA A 192 -63.31 10.70 -20.42
C ALA A 192 -62.65 11.64 -19.39
N ARG A 193 -63.42 12.44 -18.63
CA ARG A 193 -62.88 13.25 -17.53
C ARG A 193 -62.27 12.38 -16.44
N LEU A 194 -63.00 11.38 -15.97
CA LEU A 194 -62.53 10.44 -14.93
C LEU A 194 -61.36 9.60 -15.43
N SER A 195 -61.44 9.08 -16.66
CA SER A 195 -60.37 8.26 -17.25
C SER A 195 -59.10 9.10 -17.47
N SER A 196 -59.22 10.29 -18.04
CA SER A 196 -58.08 11.20 -18.25
C SER A 196 -57.41 11.59 -16.94
N TYR A 197 -58.18 11.81 -15.87
CA TYR A 197 -57.61 12.10 -14.56
C TYR A 197 -57.02 10.85 -13.88
N ALA A 198 -57.60 9.67 -14.11
CA ALA A 198 -57.07 8.41 -13.61
C ALA A 198 -55.72 8.06 -14.23
N GLU A 199 -55.53 8.33 -15.53
CA GLU A 199 -54.25 8.11 -16.21
C GLU A 199 -53.10 8.91 -15.57
N LYS A 200 -53.38 10.08 -14.98
CA LYS A 200 -52.36 10.89 -14.27
C LYS A 200 -51.80 10.22 -13.01
N LEU A 201 -52.43 9.16 -12.51
CA LEU A 201 -51.98 8.44 -11.31
C LEU A 201 -50.53 7.95 -11.43
N ASP A 202 -50.10 7.61 -12.65
CA ASP A 202 -48.76 7.06 -12.87
C ASP A 202 -47.68 8.15 -12.90
N GLU A 203 -48.04 9.40 -13.24
CA GLU A 203 -47.12 10.51 -13.48
C GLU A 203 -47.08 11.52 -12.32
N ILE A 204 -48.08 11.51 -11.44
CA ILE A 204 -48.22 12.54 -10.40
C ILE A 204 -47.26 12.32 -9.23
N GLU A 205 -46.51 13.36 -8.87
CA GLU A 205 -45.60 13.32 -7.72
C GLU A 205 -46.37 13.29 -6.39
N ASN A 206 -47.41 14.13 -6.29
CA ASN A 206 -48.25 14.30 -5.11
C ASN A 206 -49.53 13.44 -5.20
N LEU A 207 -49.47 12.26 -4.57
CA LEU A 207 -50.55 11.28 -4.58
C LEU A 207 -51.75 11.70 -3.72
N THR A 208 -51.50 12.47 -2.66
CA THR A 208 -52.55 13.04 -1.82
C THR A 208 -53.37 14.07 -2.60
N GLU A 209 -52.71 14.94 -3.37
CA GLU A 209 -53.39 15.89 -4.26
C GLU A 209 -54.19 15.18 -5.36
N TRP A 210 -53.59 14.16 -6.00
CA TRP A 210 -54.31 13.33 -6.97
C TRP A 210 -55.57 12.72 -6.37
N LYS A 211 -55.47 12.17 -5.16
CA LYS A 211 -56.61 11.59 -4.46
C LYS A 211 -57.70 12.62 -4.21
N ASP A 212 -57.35 13.76 -3.63
CA ASP A 212 -58.34 14.78 -3.25
C ASP A 212 -59.08 15.31 -4.48
N GLU A 213 -58.37 15.52 -5.59
CA GLU A 213 -58.97 15.94 -6.85
C GLU A 213 -59.75 14.82 -7.55
N MET A 214 -59.31 13.56 -7.50
CA MET A 214 -60.07 12.41 -8.03
C MET A 214 -61.38 12.24 -7.26
N VAL A 215 -61.32 12.31 -5.93
CA VAL A 215 -62.50 12.25 -5.06
C VAL A 215 -63.43 13.42 -5.37
N LYS A 216 -62.92 14.66 -5.44
CA LYS A 216 -63.72 15.84 -5.86
C LYS A 216 -64.34 15.65 -7.24
N LEU A 217 -63.62 15.08 -8.21
CA LEU A 217 -64.12 14.84 -9.56
C LEU A 217 -65.27 13.81 -9.55
N VAL A 218 -65.15 12.75 -8.76
CA VAL A 218 -66.21 11.76 -8.54
C VAL A 218 -67.43 12.37 -7.83
N TYR A 219 -67.21 13.24 -6.83
CA TYR A 219 -68.30 13.97 -6.16
C TYR A 219 -69.01 14.95 -7.10
N LYS A 220 -68.25 15.75 -7.85
CA LYS A 220 -68.76 16.76 -8.78
C LYS A 220 -69.54 16.12 -9.93
N THR A 221 -69.02 15.04 -10.51
CA THR A 221 -69.72 14.29 -11.57
C THR A 221 -71.02 13.69 -11.06
N HIS A 222 -71.08 13.24 -9.81
CA HIS A 222 -72.35 12.83 -9.19
C HIS A 222 -73.32 14.00 -8.98
N GLU A 223 -72.88 15.15 -8.46
CA GLU A 223 -73.75 16.31 -8.24
C GLU A 223 -74.34 16.85 -9.56
N GLU A 224 -73.51 16.93 -10.60
CA GLU A 224 -73.92 17.29 -11.97
C GLU A 224 -75.05 16.37 -12.46
N VAL A 225 -74.95 15.07 -12.19
CA VAL A 225 -75.97 14.07 -12.56
C VAL A 225 -77.24 14.18 -11.70
N MET A 226 -77.12 14.49 -10.41
CA MET A 226 -78.26 14.64 -9.50
C MET A 226 -79.06 15.94 -9.70
N SER A 227 -78.47 16.93 -10.36
CA SER A 227 -79.13 18.18 -10.75
C SER A 227 -80.11 18.02 -11.93
N TYR A 228 -80.14 16.83 -12.57
CA TYR A 228 -80.90 16.57 -13.80
C TYR A 228 -82.42 16.44 -13.56
N PRO A 229 -83.29 16.89 -14.50
CA PRO A 229 -84.75 16.89 -14.33
C PRO A 229 -85.36 15.50 -14.07
N HIS A 230 -84.69 14.42 -14.50
CA HIS A 230 -85.14 13.04 -14.31
C HIS A 230 -84.42 12.28 -13.19
N LYS A 231 -83.74 13.00 -12.26
CA LYS A 231 -82.98 12.47 -11.11
C LYS A 231 -83.65 11.35 -10.31
N LYS A 232 -85.00 11.38 -10.20
CA LYS A 232 -85.76 10.38 -9.45
C LYS A 232 -85.84 9.02 -10.15
N ARG A 233 -85.64 8.93 -11.48
CA ARG A 233 -85.78 7.67 -12.26
C ARG A 233 -84.46 6.92 -12.41
N LEU A 234 -83.37 7.63 -12.70
CA LEU A 234 -82.00 7.08 -12.76
C LEU A 234 -81.57 6.38 -11.47
N TRP A 235 -82.00 6.93 -10.33
CA TRP A 235 -81.52 6.54 -9.00
C TRP A 235 -82.67 6.16 -8.04
N THR A 236 -83.84 5.75 -8.56
CA THR A 236 -84.98 5.30 -7.73
C THR A 236 -84.69 4.05 -6.91
N ILE A 237 -83.53 3.43 -7.11
CA ILE A 237 -83.03 2.35 -6.28
C ILE A 237 -82.09 2.94 -5.23
N ASN A 238 -82.71 3.56 -4.22
CA ASN A 238 -82.18 4.00 -2.93
C ASN A 238 -80.87 4.83 -2.94
N ASN A 239 -80.90 6.02 -2.32
CA ASN A 239 -79.71 6.89 -2.14
C ASN A 239 -78.50 6.14 -1.53
N ASP A 240 -78.77 5.09 -0.77
CA ASP A 240 -77.77 4.25 -0.11
C ASP A 240 -76.82 3.55 -1.10
N LYS A 241 -77.29 3.09 -2.27
CA LYS A 241 -76.45 2.36 -3.24
C LYS A 241 -75.47 3.24 -4.01
N VAL A 242 -75.81 4.52 -4.18
CA VAL A 242 -74.92 5.51 -4.81
C VAL A 242 -73.84 5.96 -3.83
N LYS A 243 -74.22 6.03 -2.54
CA LYS A 243 -73.28 6.27 -1.45
C LYS A 243 -72.27 5.14 -1.33
N GLU A 244 -72.70 3.88 -1.48
CA GLU A 244 -71.83 2.71 -1.51
C GLU A 244 -70.76 2.79 -2.62
N VAL A 245 -71.13 3.17 -3.86
CA VAL A 245 -70.14 3.30 -4.94
C VAL A 245 -69.12 4.42 -4.66
N LYS A 246 -69.55 5.55 -4.11
CA LYS A 246 -68.65 6.66 -3.75
C LYS A 246 -67.69 6.28 -2.65
N GLU A 247 -68.20 5.60 -1.63
CA GLU A 247 -67.42 5.16 -0.47
C GLU A 247 -66.41 4.09 -0.89
N ALA A 248 -66.81 3.17 -1.79
CA ALA A 248 -65.90 2.20 -2.39
C ALA A 248 -64.76 2.87 -3.18
N ILE A 249 -65.07 3.87 -4.03
CA ILE A 249 -64.04 4.60 -4.78
C ILE A 249 -63.13 5.40 -3.85
N LYS A 250 -63.68 6.07 -2.83
CA LYS A 250 -62.91 6.81 -1.83
C LYS A 250 -61.96 5.88 -1.07
N ASN A 251 -62.46 4.77 -0.54
CA ASN A 251 -61.67 3.80 0.21
C ASN A 251 -60.57 3.16 -0.66
N LEU A 252 -60.89 2.85 -1.92
CA LEU A 252 -59.94 2.38 -2.93
C LEU A 252 -58.83 3.41 -3.18
N THR A 253 -59.18 4.69 -3.30
CA THR A 253 -58.20 5.77 -3.53
C THR A 253 -57.34 6.02 -2.28
N ASP A 254 -57.93 6.02 -1.08
CA ASP A 254 -57.23 6.18 0.21
C ASP A 254 -56.19 5.06 0.44
N LYS A 255 -56.58 3.78 0.26
CA LYS A 255 -55.66 2.64 0.44
C LYS A 255 -54.52 2.62 -0.59
N LEU A 256 -54.80 3.04 -1.83
CA LEU A 256 -53.80 3.08 -2.90
C LEU A 256 -52.71 4.11 -2.62
N VAL A 257 -53.09 5.33 -2.21
CA VAL A 257 -52.13 6.39 -1.87
C VAL A 257 -51.20 5.93 -0.76
N VAL A 258 -51.76 5.35 0.32
CA VAL A 258 -50.97 4.83 1.44
C VAL A 258 -49.97 3.77 0.95
N ALA A 259 -50.41 2.83 0.12
CA ALA A 259 -49.53 1.78 -0.39
C ALA A 259 -48.38 2.33 -1.26
N ILE A 260 -48.66 3.31 -2.13
CA ILE A 260 -47.65 3.91 -3.01
C ILE A 260 -46.69 4.81 -2.23
N GLU A 261 -47.18 5.65 -1.32
CA GLU A 261 -46.34 6.53 -0.50
C GLU A 261 -45.41 5.72 0.40
N MET A 262 -45.93 4.66 1.04
CA MET A 262 -45.10 3.72 1.79
C MET A 262 -44.04 3.09 0.87
N PHE A 263 -44.42 2.58 -0.30
CA PHE A 263 -43.47 2.01 -1.25
C PHE A 263 -42.36 3.00 -1.64
N LYS A 264 -42.69 4.25 -1.98
CA LYS A 264 -41.70 5.29 -2.33
C LYS A 264 -40.70 5.53 -1.20
N ALA A 265 -41.17 5.70 0.03
CA ALA A 265 -40.31 5.93 1.20
C ALA A 265 -39.37 4.74 1.48
N ILE A 266 -39.89 3.52 1.33
CA ILE A 266 -39.12 2.29 1.50
C ILE A 266 -38.04 2.19 0.41
N ASN A 267 -38.36 2.50 -0.85
CA ASN A 267 -37.39 2.43 -1.94
C ASN A 267 -36.21 3.38 -1.70
N VAL A 268 -36.48 4.64 -1.31
CA VAL A 268 -35.43 5.60 -0.92
C VAL A 268 -34.56 5.05 0.21
N SER A 269 -35.17 4.45 1.24
CA SER A 269 -34.44 3.90 2.38
C SER A 269 -33.49 2.76 1.97
N VAL A 270 -33.93 1.87 1.07
CA VAL A 270 -33.10 0.77 0.54
C VAL A 270 -31.99 1.30 -0.38
N ASP A 271 -32.28 2.31 -1.20
CA ASP A 271 -31.28 2.95 -2.07
C ASP A 271 -30.17 3.61 -1.24
N GLU A 272 -30.53 4.35 -0.19
CA GLU A 272 -29.57 4.96 0.73
C GLU A 272 -28.73 3.90 1.45
N ALA A 273 -29.36 2.86 2.01
CA ALA A 273 -28.63 1.77 2.67
C ALA A 273 -27.69 1.04 1.71
N SER A 274 -28.14 0.79 0.47
CA SER A 274 -27.30 0.18 -0.56
C SER A 274 -26.09 1.06 -0.91
N LYS A 275 -26.27 2.38 -0.97
CA LYS A 275 -25.18 3.34 -1.22
C LYS A 275 -24.18 3.34 -0.07
N THR A 276 -24.65 3.37 1.18
CA THR A 276 -23.80 3.29 2.38
C THR A 276 -22.96 2.02 2.35
N VAL A 277 -23.56 0.85 2.18
CA VAL A 277 -22.82 -0.43 2.14
C VAL A 277 -21.80 -0.46 1.01
N LYS A 278 -22.14 0.08 -0.17
CA LYS A 278 -21.19 0.16 -1.29
C LYS A 278 -19.99 1.04 -0.95
N ASN A 279 -20.22 2.19 -0.30
CA ASN A 279 -19.13 3.07 0.14
C ASN A 279 -18.27 2.37 1.19
N THR A 280 -18.88 1.72 2.18
CA THR A 280 -18.18 0.94 3.21
C THR A 280 -17.28 -0.14 2.60
N VAL A 281 -17.75 -0.89 1.59
CA VAL A 281 -16.91 -1.87 0.89
C VAL A 281 -15.76 -1.20 0.13
N SER A 282 -16.01 -0.08 -0.55
CA SER A 282 -14.97 0.66 -1.27
C SER A 282 -13.91 1.24 -0.34
N ASP A 283 -14.31 1.76 0.82
CA ASP A 283 -13.41 2.32 1.83
C ASP A 283 -12.51 1.22 2.40
N MET A 284 -13.05 0.01 2.58
CA MET A 284 -12.29 -1.16 3.01
C MET A 284 -11.17 -1.52 2.03
N GLU A 285 -11.48 -1.60 0.73
CA GLU A 285 -10.50 -1.88 -0.31
C GLU A 285 -9.40 -0.81 -0.34
N ALA A 286 -9.77 0.46 -0.19
CA ALA A 286 -8.83 1.58 -0.15
C ALA A 286 -7.92 1.54 1.09
N ILE A 287 -8.48 1.28 2.28
CA ILE A 287 -7.74 1.11 3.53
C ILE A 287 -6.74 -0.04 3.38
N ASN A 288 -7.20 -1.19 2.88
CA ASN A 288 -6.37 -2.37 2.71
C ASN A 288 -5.21 -2.12 1.72
N LYS A 289 -5.50 -1.53 0.56
CA LYS A 289 -4.49 -1.16 -0.45
C LYS A 289 -3.45 -0.17 0.09
N THR A 290 -3.90 0.82 0.86
CA THR A 290 -3.03 1.82 1.47
C THR A 290 -2.09 1.16 2.49
N MET A 291 -2.60 0.27 3.33
CA MET A 291 -1.79 -0.44 4.31
C MET A 291 -0.80 -1.40 3.66
N LEU A 292 -1.19 -2.14 2.62
CA LEU A 292 -0.28 -2.99 1.87
C LEU A 292 0.85 -2.19 1.22
N SER A 293 0.52 -1.06 0.59
CA SER A 293 1.54 -0.14 0.01
C SER A 293 2.50 0.39 1.09
N SER A 294 1.97 0.74 2.27
CA SER A 294 2.77 1.21 3.41
C SER A 294 3.71 0.11 3.93
N LEU A 295 3.22 -1.13 4.05
CA LEU A 295 4.02 -2.29 4.43
C LEU A 295 5.12 -2.58 3.41
N GLU A 296 4.81 -2.53 2.12
CA GLU A 296 5.78 -2.73 1.05
C GLU A 296 6.88 -1.67 1.11
N GLY A 297 6.53 -0.39 1.23
CA GLY A 297 7.49 0.71 1.30
C GLY A 297 8.37 0.64 2.55
N ASN A 298 7.77 0.51 3.73
CA ASN A 298 8.50 0.44 5.00
C ASN A 298 9.31 -0.87 5.13
N GLY A 299 8.76 -1.98 4.65
CA GLY A 299 9.45 -3.27 4.61
C GLY A 299 10.66 -3.25 3.68
N THR A 300 10.53 -2.62 2.51
CA THR A 300 11.66 -2.44 1.56
C THR A 300 12.76 -1.62 2.19
N LEU A 301 12.42 -0.50 2.86
CA LEU A 301 13.39 0.31 3.60
C LEU A 301 14.08 -0.52 4.70
N LEU A 302 13.33 -1.31 5.47
CA LEU A 302 13.90 -2.19 6.49
C LEU A 302 14.88 -3.21 5.88
N CYS A 303 14.55 -3.82 4.74
CA CYS A 303 15.45 -4.76 4.06
C CYS A 303 16.68 -4.09 3.47
N GLN A 304 16.59 -2.84 3.02
CA GLN A 304 17.76 -2.04 2.65
C GLN A 304 18.67 -1.79 3.87
N LEU A 305 18.10 -1.45 5.02
CA LEU A 305 18.85 -1.26 6.27
C LEU A 305 19.56 -2.54 6.72
N VAL A 306 18.90 -3.70 6.58
CA VAL A 306 19.52 -5.01 6.83
C VAL A 306 20.73 -5.23 5.91
N GLY A 307 20.60 -4.89 4.61
CA GLY A 307 21.70 -4.98 3.65
C GLY A 307 22.88 -4.08 4.02
N GLN A 308 22.61 -2.81 4.28
CA GLN A 308 23.63 -1.84 4.70
C GLN A 308 24.31 -2.26 6.02
N TYR A 309 23.55 -2.85 6.95
CA TYR A 309 24.10 -3.39 8.20
C TYR A 309 25.07 -4.53 7.92
N SER A 310 24.68 -5.48 7.06
CA SER A 310 25.53 -6.60 6.67
C SER A 310 26.84 -6.11 6.03
N GLU A 311 26.76 -5.11 5.17
CA GLU A 311 27.93 -4.52 4.50
C GLU A 311 28.85 -3.81 5.50
N ALA A 312 28.31 -2.92 6.34
CA ALA A 312 29.08 -2.21 7.37
C ALA A 312 29.74 -3.20 8.35
N SER A 313 29.04 -4.27 8.72
CA SER A 313 29.57 -5.33 9.56
C SER A 313 30.76 -6.04 8.91
N ALA A 314 30.65 -6.39 7.62
CA ALA A 314 31.72 -7.05 6.87
C ALA A 314 32.94 -6.13 6.71
N GLN A 315 32.73 -4.86 6.35
CA GLN A 315 33.81 -3.88 6.21
C GLN A 315 34.54 -3.62 7.53
N LEU A 316 33.80 -3.53 8.65
CA LEU A 316 34.40 -3.35 9.97
C LEU A 316 35.21 -4.59 10.41
N HIS A 317 34.71 -5.80 10.11
CA HIS A 317 35.43 -7.04 10.35
C HIS A 317 36.72 -7.12 9.53
N GLU A 318 36.66 -6.76 8.25
CA GLU A 318 37.83 -6.68 7.38
C GLU A 318 38.85 -5.65 7.88
N ALA A 319 38.40 -4.44 8.26
CA ALA A 319 39.25 -3.40 8.81
C ALA A 319 39.98 -3.86 10.07
N ASN A 320 39.31 -4.63 10.95
CA ASN A 320 39.94 -5.22 12.13
C ASN A 320 41.03 -6.25 11.76
N GLY A 321 40.78 -7.11 10.76
CA GLY A 321 41.79 -8.04 10.25
C GLY A 321 43.00 -7.34 9.61
N ARG A 322 42.74 -6.28 8.84
CA ARG A 322 43.77 -5.43 8.23
C ARG A 322 44.59 -4.69 9.29
N LEU A 323 43.96 -4.21 10.37
CA LEU A 323 44.65 -3.58 11.49
C LEU A 323 45.61 -4.56 12.18
N ALA A 324 45.16 -5.78 12.47
CA ALA A 324 46.01 -6.81 13.08
C ALA A 324 47.26 -7.10 12.22
N THR A 325 47.07 -7.19 10.90
CA THR A 325 48.17 -7.35 9.94
C THR A 325 49.11 -6.14 9.95
N ALA A 326 48.56 -4.92 9.94
CA ALA A 326 49.34 -3.69 9.97
C ALA A 326 50.16 -3.56 11.27
N GLN A 327 49.62 -3.96 12.42
CA GLN A 327 50.33 -3.97 13.70
C GLN A 327 51.56 -4.89 13.67
N GLY A 328 51.43 -6.11 13.13
CA GLY A 328 52.56 -7.02 12.95
C GLY A 328 53.64 -6.46 12.02
N ASN A 329 53.22 -5.77 10.94
CA ASN A 329 54.15 -5.12 10.01
C ASN A 329 54.84 -3.89 10.63
N ILE A 330 54.15 -3.11 11.47
CA ILE A 330 54.73 -1.99 12.23
C ILE A 330 55.84 -2.49 13.14
N ASP A 331 55.59 -3.54 13.91
CA ASP A 331 56.59 -4.08 14.84
C ASP A 331 57.81 -4.63 14.10
N SER A 332 57.59 -5.29 12.95
CA SER A 332 58.65 -5.80 12.09
C SER A 332 59.49 -4.68 11.48
N ALA A 333 58.85 -3.64 10.92
CA ALA A 333 59.52 -2.48 10.34
C ALA A 333 60.28 -1.68 11.40
N ALA A 334 59.72 -1.49 12.60
CA ALA A 334 60.39 -0.82 13.70
C ALA A 334 61.66 -1.57 14.15
N LYS A 335 61.63 -2.91 14.15
CA LYS A 335 62.80 -3.74 14.45
C LYS A 335 63.86 -3.63 13.36
N ALA A 336 63.47 -3.70 12.09
CA ALA A 336 64.38 -3.55 10.95
C ALA A 336 65.05 -2.18 10.96
N ALA A 337 64.28 -1.10 11.12
CA ALA A 337 64.80 0.26 11.19
C ALA A 337 65.77 0.48 12.37
N LYS A 338 65.47 -0.08 13.56
CA LYS A 338 66.39 -0.04 14.70
C LYS A 338 67.70 -0.77 14.43
N ASN A 339 67.63 -1.94 13.79
CA ASN A 339 68.82 -2.71 13.43
C ASN A 339 69.67 -1.98 12.39
N ALA A 340 69.03 -1.40 11.35
CA ALA A 340 69.72 -0.63 10.32
C ALA A 340 70.40 0.61 10.91
N LEU A 341 69.71 1.35 11.79
CA LEU A 341 70.29 2.51 12.48
C LEU A 341 71.48 2.12 13.37
N ALA A 342 71.36 1.02 14.15
CA ALA A 342 72.46 0.52 14.97
C ALA A 342 73.65 0.05 14.13
N GLY A 343 73.38 -0.62 13.00
CA GLY A 343 74.40 -1.01 12.02
C GLY A 343 75.12 0.21 11.44
N MET A 344 74.37 1.28 11.13
CA MET A 344 74.94 2.52 10.64
C MET A 344 75.83 3.20 11.69
N SER A 345 75.41 3.27 12.96
CA SER A 345 76.26 3.79 14.04
C SER A 345 77.55 3.00 14.21
N ALA A 346 77.51 1.67 14.00
CA ALA A 346 78.71 0.83 14.00
C ALA A 346 79.62 1.13 12.80
N THR A 347 79.05 1.33 11.61
CA THR A 347 79.79 1.76 10.41
C THR A 347 80.45 3.12 10.62
N GLU A 348 79.74 4.09 11.16
CA GLU A 348 80.27 5.43 11.50
C GLU A 348 81.46 5.31 12.48
N SER A 349 81.31 4.52 13.55
CA SER A 349 82.39 4.27 14.51
C SER A 349 83.62 3.60 13.88
N LEU A 350 83.40 2.68 12.93
CA LEU A 350 84.50 2.03 12.22
C LEU A 350 85.22 2.99 11.27
N VAL A 351 84.48 3.86 10.57
CA VAL A 351 85.05 4.93 9.74
C VAL A 351 85.93 5.85 10.58
N GLU A 352 85.44 6.28 11.76
CA GLU A 352 86.22 7.11 12.69
C GLU A 352 87.49 6.39 13.16
N TYR A 353 87.39 5.11 13.53
CA TYR A 353 88.54 4.31 13.94
C TYR A 353 89.59 4.18 12.84
N VAL A 354 89.17 3.87 11.60
CA VAL A 354 90.07 3.76 10.44
C VAL A 354 90.73 5.10 10.14
N SER A 355 89.95 6.18 10.13
CA SER A 355 90.45 7.55 9.91
C SER A 355 91.49 7.95 10.97
N GLY A 356 91.23 7.62 12.24
CA GLY A 356 92.17 7.83 13.34
C GLY A 356 93.48 7.07 13.17
N ASN A 357 93.42 5.80 12.78
CA ASN A 357 94.62 4.98 12.54
C ASN A 357 95.43 5.44 11.32
N MET A 358 94.77 5.82 10.22
CA MET A 358 95.47 6.39 9.06
C MET A 358 96.19 7.70 9.41
N SER A 359 95.58 8.52 10.28
CA SER A 359 96.20 9.74 10.79
C SER A 359 97.47 9.47 11.61
N LEU A 360 97.55 8.34 12.32
CA LEU A 360 98.75 7.93 13.06
C LEU A 360 99.90 7.51 12.13
N LEU A 361 99.60 6.81 11.02
CA LEU A 361 100.60 6.47 10.02
C LEU A 361 101.26 7.71 9.42
N TRP A 362 100.46 8.74 9.13
CA TRP A 362 101.01 10.02 8.70
C TRP A 362 101.99 10.61 9.74
N ARG A 363 101.60 10.65 11.02
CA ARG A 363 102.47 11.16 12.09
C ARG A 363 103.78 10.37 12.24
N ALA A 364 103.80 9.11 11.80
CA ALA A 364 105.00 8.27 11.81
C ALA A 364 105.96 8.54 10.63
N GLY A 365 105.67 9.53 9.76
CA GLY A 365 106.58 10.00 8.71
C GLY A 365 106.30 9.49 7.30
N TYR A 366 105.22 8.73 7.09
CA TYR A 366 104.80 8.27 5.76
C TYR A 366 104.06 9.39 5.01
N SER A 367 104.80 10.18 4.22
CA SER A 367 104.30 11.40 3.58
C SER A 367 103.31 11.14 2.44
N SER A 368 103.39 9.98 1.75
CA SER A 368 102.40 9.58 0.74
C SER A 368 101.00 9.36 1.35
N VAL A 369 100.95 8.92 2.61
CA VAL A 369 99.70 8.72 3.37
C VAL A 369 99.02 10.06 3.68
N LEU A 370 99.77 11.15 3.88
CA LEU A 370 99.21 12.50 4.04
C LEU A 370 98.48 12.94 2.78
N ARG A 371 99.12 12.77 1.62
CA ARG A 371 98.52 13.13 0.34
C ARG A 371 97.23 12.35 0.13
N ARG A 372 97.19 11.06 0.48
CA ARG A 372 95.95 10.28 0.43
C ARG A 372 94.91 10.73 1.45
N LEU A 373 95.30 11.09 2.69
CA LEU A 373 94.40 11.67 3.70
C LEU A 373 93.80 13.02 3.28
N THR A 374 94.45 13.74 2.36
CA THR A 374 93.98 15.01 1.79
C THR A 374 93.30 14.87 0.42
N GLU A 375 93.72 13.92 -0.42
CA GLU A 375 93.04 13.44 -1.65
C GLU A 375 91.80 12.58 -1.32
N MET A 376 91.69 12.16 -0.06
CA MET A 376 90.47 11.69 0.58
C MET A 376 89.44 12.83 0.61
N ASP A 377 88.84 13.12 -0.54
CA ASP A 377 87.49 13.69 -0.66
C ASP A 377 86.42 12.84 0.08
N ILE A 378 86.86 11.68 0.59
CA ILE A 378 86.27 10.81 1.61
C ILE A 378 85.82 11.58 2.86
N ALA A 379 86.48 12.68 3.26
CA ALA A 379 85.98 13.46 4.40
C ALA A 379 84.65 14.19 4.12
N ASN A 380 84.36 14.53 2.85
CA ASN A 380 83.11 15.19 2.48
C ASN A 380 82.07 14.17 1.98
N GLU A 381 82.43 13.27 1.07
CA GLU A 381 81.48 12.32 0.49
C GLU A 381 81.06 11.22 1.48
N THR A 382 82.00 10.63 2.23
CA THR A 382 81.67 9.62 3.26
C THR A 382 80.90 10.25 4.41
N LYS A 383 81.30 11.44 4.85
CA LYS A 383 80.56 12.18 5.89
C LYS A 383 79.16 12.58 5.43
N ARG A 384 79.00 12.93 4.16
CA ARG A 384 77.70 13.21 3.54
C ARG A 384 76.85 11.96 3.44
N ASN A 385 77.41 10.82 3.05
CA ASN A 385 76.72 9.52 3.03
C ASN A 385 76.34 9.06 4.44
N ILE A 386 77.20 9.22 5.44
CA ILE A 386 76.89 8.98 6.86
C ILE A 386 75.72 9.87 7.30
N SER A 387 75.75 11.16 6.95
CA SER A 387 74.68 12.09 7.27
C SER A 387 73.36 11.70 6.61
N TYR A 388 73.37 11.31 5.32
CA TYR A 388 72.18 10.83 4.62
C TYR A 388 71.65 9.51 5.18
N ALA A 389 72.53 8.56 5.49
CA ALA A 389 72.16 7.30 6.15
C ALA A 389 71.56 7.55 7.54
N ASN A 390 72.17 8.40 8.36
CA ASN A 390 71.62 8.75 9.68
C ASN A 390 70.25 9.44 9.56
N ALA A 391 70.07 10.34 8.60
CA ALA A 391 68.77 10.96 8.33
C ALA A 391 67.72 9.94 7.87
N ALA A 392 68.09 9.02 6.97
CA ALA A 392 67.23 7.93 6.50
C ALA A 392 66.88 6.97 7.65
N GLY A 393 67.84 6.61 8.51
CA GLY A 393 67.63 5.74 9.66
C GLY A 393 66.70 6.36 10.71
N LEU A 394 66.86 7.67 10.99
CA LEU A 394 65.92 8.39 11.85
C LEU A 394 64.51 8.44 11.25
N MET A 395 64.37 8.63 9.94
CA MET A 395 63.08 8.54 9.25
C MET A 395 62.49 7.12 9.32
N ALA A 396 63.30 6.10 9.09
CA ALA A 396 62.92 4.69 9.16
C ALA A 396 62.40 4.29 10.55
N VAL A 397 62.92 4.91 11.63
CA VAL A 397 62.42 4.69 13.00
C VAL A 397 61.16 5.51 13.29
N LYS A 398 61.09 6.76 12.81
CA LYS A 398 59.97 7.67 13.05
C LYS A 398 58.66 7.18 12.41
N LEU A 399 58.74 6.67 11.18
CA LEU A 399 57.56 6.28 10.39
C LEU A 399 56.75 5.13 11.03
N PRO A 400 57.36 4.00 11.48
CA PRO A 400 56.66 2.98 12.26
C PRO A 400 56.09 3.50 13.59
N GLY A 401 56.79 4.44 14.24
CA GLY A 401 56.29 5.11 15.45
C GLY A 401 54.97 5.86 15.21
N ASN A 402 54.90 6.63 14.13
CA ASN A 402 53.66 7.27 13.68
C ASN A 402 52.59 6.24 13.31
N GLY A 403 52.98 5.17 12.61
CA GLY A 403 52.10 4.06 12.28
C GLY A 403 51.47 3.42 13.52
N ARG A 404 52.25 3.24 14.60
CA ARG A 404 51.77 2.70 15.87
C ARG A 404 50.73 3.59 16.55
N SER A 405 50.94 4.91 16.54
CA SER A 405 49.95 5.86 17.06
C SER A 405 48.64 5.80 16.28
N ASN A 406 48.72 5.81 14.94
CA ASN A 406 47.55 5.70 14.07
C ASN A 406 46.82 4.35 14.23
N ALA A 407 47.57 3.26 14.43
CA ALA A 407 47.00 1.94 14.69
C ALA A 407 46.23 1.91 16.02
N SER A 408 46.71 2.60 17.06
CA SER A 408 45.98 2.74 18.33
C SER A 408 44.66 3.49 18.15
N THR A 409 44.68 4.62 17.43
CA THR A 409 43.48 5.39 17.09
C THR A 409 42.48 4.56 16.30
N ALA A 410 42.95 3.80 15.30
CA ALA A 410 42.10 2.92 14.50
C ALA A 410 41.48 1.80 15.37
N LEU A 411 42.23 1.23 16.31
CA LEU A 411 41.73 0.19 17.22
C LEU A 411 40.59 0.69 18.11
N GLU A 412 40.77 1.86 18.73
CA GLU A 412 39.74 2.48 19.59
C GLU A 412 38.47 2.74 18.79
N LYS A 413 38.63 3.25 17.57
CA LYS A 413 37.51 3.55 16.67
C LYS A 413 36.78 2.29 16.24
N ILE A 414 37.49 1.23 15.85
CA ILE A 414 36.90 -0.07 15.51
C ILE A 414 36.08 -0.62 16.70
N LYS A 415 36.60 -0.53 17.92
CA LYS A 415 35.88 -0.99 19.12
C LYS A 415 34.60 -0.18 19.36
N LEU A 416 34.66 1.14 19.26
CA LEU A 416 33.51 2.02 19.39
C LEU A 416 32.43 1.68 18.36
N GLU A 417 32.83 1.58 17.09
CA GLU A 417 31.92 1.30 15.98
C GLU A 417 31.33 -0.11 16.05
N THR A 418 32.07 -1.09 16.59
CA THR A 418 31.54 -2.43 16.87
C THR A 418 30.40 -2.38 17.89
N GLY A 419 30.52 -1.54 18.92
CA GLY A 419 29.45 -1.30 19.89
C GLY A 419 28.22 -0.65 19.26
N SER A 420 28.42 0.36 18.41
CA SER A 420 27.34 1.00 17.63
C SER A 420 26.60 0.00 16.75
N LEU A 421 27.34 -0.88 16.07
CA LEU A 421 26.80 -1.92 15.19
C LEU A 421 25.87 -2.89 15.95
N GLU A 422 26.22 -3.34 17.16
CA GLU A 422 25.34 -4.22 17.97
C GLU A 422 24.06 -3.51 18.47
N SER A 423 24.15 -2.21 18.76
CA SER A 423 22.95 -1.40 19.07
C SER A 423 22.01 -1.31 17.86
N ILE A 424 22.54 -1.05 16.67
CA ILE A 424 21.78 -0.99 15.42
C ILE A 424 21.15 -2.36 15.10
N LYS A 425 21.91 -3.45 15.26
CA LYS A 425 21.42 -4.82 15.09
C LYS A 425 20.18 -5.10 15.94
N SER A 426 20.22 -4.71 17.21
CA SER A 426 19.10 -4.90 18.14
C SER A 426 17.85 -4.14 17.67
N GLN A 427 18.01 -2.93 17.13
CA GLN A 427 16.91 -2.15 16.55
C GLN A 427 16.36 -2.77 15.27
N ILE A 428 17.23 -3.25 14.36
CA ILE A 428 16.83 -3.95 13.13
C ILE A 428 16.03 -5.22 13.48
N ILE A 429 16.53 -6.04 14.41
CA ILE A 429 15.83 -7.26 14.86
C ILE A 429 14.47 -6.93 15.46
N LYS A 430 14.39 -5.86 16.28
CA LYS A 430 13.11 -5.40 16.82
C LYS A 430 12.10 -5.07 15.71
N HIS A 431 12.51 -4.31 14.69
CA HIS A 431 11.64 -3.94 13.57
C HIS A 431 11.28 -5.14 12.67
N LEU A 432 12.19 -6.09 12.48
CA LEU A 432 11.90 -7.36 11.80
C LEU A 432 10.84 -8.18 12.55
N ASN A 433 10.91 -8.21 13.89
CA ASN A 433 9.92 -8.90 14.71
C ASN A 433 8.55 -8.20 14.70
N GLU A 434 8.54 -6.86 14.72
CA GLU A 434 7.32 -6.05 14.61
C GLU A 434 6.59 -6.33 13.28
N THR A 435 7.35 -6.36 12.17
CA THR A 435 6.85 -6.71 10.83
C THR A 435 6.51 -8.20 10.67
N GLY A 436 7.06 -9.06 11.52
CA GLY A 436 6.93 -10.53 11.39
C GLY A 436 7.77 -11.11 10.25
N ILE A 437 8.78 -10.37 9.78
CA ILE A 437 9.75 -10.82 8.78
C ILE A 437 10.78 -11.70 9.49
N ASN A 438 10.54 -13.01 9.50
CA ASN A 438 11.45 -13.98 10.10
C ASN A 438 12.60 -14.29 9.14
N ILE A 439 13.83 -13.93 9.54
CA ILE A 439 15.04 -14.21 8.76
C ILE A 439 16.03 -15.02 9.59
N SER A 440 16.65 -16.00 8.93
CA SER A 440 17.75 -16.79 9.50
C SER A 440 19.07 -16.05 9.54
N SER A 441 19.22 -15.03 8.68
CA SER A 441 20.42 -14.21 8.53
C SER A 441 20.05 -12.76 8.24
N LEU A 442 20.80 -11.81 8.82
CA LEU A 442 20.62 -10.37 8.58
C LEU A 442 21.23 -9.98 7.21
N THR A 443 20.61 -10.46 6.14
CA THR A 443 21.00 -10.20 4.75
C THR A 443 19.82 -9.61 3.98
N ALA A 444 20.07 -8.73 3.02
CA ALA A 444 19.03 -8.11 2.20
C ALA A 444 18.15 -9.15 1.50
N GLU A 445 18.75 -10.21 0.95
CA GLU A 445 18.04 -11.28 0.23
C GLU A 445 17.06 -12.04 1.14
N ALA A 446 17.52 -12.44 2.33
CA ALA A 446 16.67 -13.13 3.30
C ALA A 446 15.50 -12.24 3.75
N CYS A 447 15.77 -10.95 3.99
CA CYS A 447 14.74 -9.98 4.34
C CYS A 447 13.72 -9.79 3.21
N ASN A 448 14.18 -9.54 1.98
CA ASN A 448 13.31 -9.35 0.82
C ASN A 448 12.45 -10.58 0.55
N LYS A 449 12.98 -11.79 0.73
CA LYS A 449 12.22 -13.03 0.65
C LYS A 449 11.14 -13.10 1.74
N GLY A 450 11.48 -12.73 2.98
CA GLY A 450 10.54 -12.69 4.09
C GLY A 450 9.42 -11.66 3.88
N LEU A 451 9.76 -10.46 3.38
CA LEU A 451 8.80 -9.42 3.00
C LEU A 451 7.88 -9.89 1.88
N SER A 452 8.43 -10.49 0.82
CA SER A 452 7.63 -11.01 -0.29
C SER A 452 6.65 -12.09 0.17
N ASN A 453 7.07 -13.00 1.06
CA ASN A 453 6.18 -14.00 1.65
C ASN A 453 5.05 -13.37 2.48
N LEU A 454 5.34 -12.27 3.19
CA LEU A 454 4.34 -11.56 3.97
C LEU A 454 3.32 -10.85 3.06
N LEU A 455 3.78 -10.17 2.01
CA LEU A 455 2.94 -9.46 1.04
C LEU A 455 2.08 -10.41 0.20
N ASN A 456 2.61 -11.58 -0.16
CA ASN A 456 1.88 -12.61 -0.92
C ASN A 456 1.02 -13.53 -0.02
N GLY A 457 1.08 -13.33 1.31
CA GLY A 457 0.38 -14.15 2.29
C GLY A 457 -1.04 -13.66 2.58
N SER A 458 -1.50 -13.89 3.81
CA SER A 458 -2.80 -13.41 4.26
C SER A 458 -2.83 -11.89 4.37
N VAL A 459 -3.75 -11.26 3.64
CA VAL A 459 -4.01 -9.82 3.66
C VAL A 459 -4.27 -9.32 5.09
N VAL A 460 -5.04 -10.06 5.89
CA VAL A 460 -5.34 -9.70 7.29
C VAL A 460 -4.06 -9.67 8.14
N VAL A 461 -3.15 -10.63 7.92
CA VAL A 461 -1.86 -10.65 8.61
C VAL A 461 -1.01 -9.46 8.16
N ALA A 462 -0.90 -9.23 6.84
CA ALA A 462 -0.15 -8.10 6.30
C ALA A 462 -0.67 -6.76 6.83
N PHE A 463 -1.99 -6.58 6.89
CA PHE A 463 -2.63 -5.40 7.46
C PHE A 463 -2.21 -5.16 8.91
N GLY A 464 -2.35 -6.16 9.80
CA GLY A 464 -1.96 -6.03 11.20
C GLY A 464 -0.48 -5.67 11.39
N ARG A 465 0.40 -6.15 10.50
CA ARG A 465 1.84 -5.81 10.49
C ARG A 465 2.11 -4.40 9.95
N ALA A 466 1.38 -3.97 8.94
CA ALA A 466 1.46 -2.62 8.38
C ALA A 466 1.14 -1.56 9.44
N VAL A 467 0.10 -1.80 10.25
CA VAL A 467 -0.33 -0.88 11.31
C VAL A 467 0.71 -0.77 12.43
N GLY A 468 1.47 -1.84 12.68
CA GLY A 468 2.49 -1.86 13.73
C GLY A 468 3.87 -1.33 13.33
N LEU A 469 4.07 -0.98 12.06
CA LEU A 469 5.35 -0.51 11.55
C LEU A 469 5.64 0.92 12.00
N ASN A 470 6.60 1.08 12.90
CA ASN A 470 7.07 2.38 13.35
C ASN A 470 8.11 2.96 12.38
N SER A 471 7.66 3.79 11.43
CA SER A 471 8.55 4.47 10.47
C SER A 471 9.61 5.35 11.14
N SER A 472 9.33 5.93 12.31
CA SER A 472 10.30 6.78 13.03
C SER A 472 11.50 6.00 13.57
N GLY A 473 11.34 4.71 13.89
CA GLY A 473 12.42 3.85 14.35
C GLY A 473 13.37 3.47 13.20
N ALA A 474 12.81 3.16 12.03
CA ALA A 474 13.59 2.86 10.83
C ALA A 474 14.47 4.04 10.39
N VAL A 475 13.96 5.28 10.44
CA VAL A 475 14.73 6.48 10.12
C VAL A 475 15.92 6.66 11.09
N LYS A 476 15.71 6.45 12.39
CA LYS A 476 16.82 6.53 13.38
C LYS A 476 17.89 5.47 13.12
N ALA A 477 17.48 4.24 12.78
CA ALA A 477 18.41 3.18 12.41
C ALA A 477 19.19 3.54 11.14
N GLN A 478 18.53 4.14 10.15
CA GLN A 478 19.16 4.64 8.92
C GLN A 478 20.22 5.70 9.21
N GLU A 479 19.90 6.70 10.02
CA GLU A 479 20.85 7.76 10.39
C GLU A 479 22.06 7.20 11.15
N ALA A 480 21.83 6.29 12.10
CA ALA A 480 22.90 5.66 12.87
C ALA A 480 23.82 4.82 11.98
N LEU A 481 23.24 4.09 11.03
CA LEU A 481 23.98 3.26 10.09
C LEU A 481 24.77 4.10 9.07
N GLY A 482 24.19 5.20 8.58
CA GLY A 482 24.91 6.15 7.74
C GLY A 482 26.14 6.74 8.44
N LYS A 483 26.00 7.12 9.71
CA LYS A 483 27.15 7.58 10.53
C LYS A 483 28.21 6.50 10.67
N LEU A 484 27.81 5.26 10.93
CA LEU A 484 28.72 4.12 11.07
C LEU A 484 29.52 3.89 9.78
N THR A 485 28.87 3.90 8.61
CA THR A 485 29.55 3.73 7.31
C THR A 485 30.63 4.78 7.10
N THR A 486 30.33 6.06 7.38
CA THR A 486 31.34 7.13 7.27
C THR A 486 32.51 6.94 8.23
N GLN A 487 32.28 6.43 9.45
CA GLN A 487 33.38 6.14 10.39
C GLN A 487 34.23 4.96 9.93
N VAL A 488 33.62 3.92 9.34
CA VAL A 488 34.34 2.77 8.76
C VAL A 488 35.25 3.22 7.59
N GLU A 489 34.77 4.10 6.72
CA GLU A 489 35.59 4.69 5.64
C GLU A 489 36.82 5.43 6.19
N LEU A 490 36.65 6.18 7.29
CA LEU A 490 37.74 6.90 7.94
C LEU A 490 38.77 5.95 8.60
N VAL A 491 38.32 4.84 9.17
CA VAL A 491 39.21 3.77 9.63
C VAL A 491 40.01 3.19 8.46
N ASN A 492 39.34 2.89 7.34
CA ASN A 492 40.01 2.37 6.14
C ASN A 492 41.04 3.34 5.58
N ALA A 493 40.75 4.65 5.56
CA ALA A 493 41.72 5.67 5.18
C ALA A 493 42.94 5.70 6.12
N THR A 494 42.72 5.57 7.43
CA THR A 494 43.79 5.50 8.43
C THR A 494 44.68 4.26 8.22
N LEU A 495 44.09 3.10 7.90
CA LEU A 495 44.82 1.88 7.59
C LEU A 495 45.65 2.00 6.31
N ASN A 496 45.14 2.69 5.29
CA ASN A 496 45.89 2.97 4.06
C ASN A 496 47.10 3.88 4.32
N ASP A 497 46.94 4.92 5.15
CA ASP A 497 48.04 5.80 5.57
C ASP A 497 49.13 5.05 6.33
N ILE A 498 48.76 4.16 7.27
CA ILE A 498 49.71 3.29 7.97
C ILE A 498 50.51 2.46 6.97
N ASN A 499 49.84 1.83 6.00
CA ASN A 499 50.50 1.01 5.01
C ASN A 499 51.46 1.81 4.10
N SER A 500 51.10 3.06 3.75
CA SER A 500 52.00 3.96 3.02
C SER A 500 53.26 4.28 3.82
N LYS A 501 53.09 4.66 5.09
CA LYS A 501 54.23 4.96 5.99
C LYS A 501 55.13 3.76 6.22
N LEU A 502 54.59 2.54 6.23
CA LEU A 502 55.38 1.33 6.32
C LEU A 502 56.24 1.10 5.07
N LYS A 503 55.69 1.34 3.87
CA LYS A 503 56.47 1.27 2.63
C LYS A 503 57.58 2.31 2.59
N GLU A 504 57.30 3.52 3.06
CA GLU A 504 58.31 4.57 3.20
C GLU A 504 59.40 4.19 4.22
N ALA A 505 59.03 3.57 5.34
CA ALA A 505 59.97 3.10 6.35
C ALA A 505 60.86 1.98 5.80
N GLU A 506 60.30 1.04 5.04
CA GLU A 506 61.03 -0.02 4.37
C GLU A 506 62.04 0.55 3.37
N LYS A 507 61.61 1.53 2.55
CA LYS A 507 62.51 2.22 1.63
C LYS A 507 63.64 2.93 2.35
N ALA A 508 63.32 3.70 3.40
CA ALA A 508 64.33 4.39 4.20
C ALA A 508 65.31 3.40 4.87
N THR A 509 64.84 2.21 5.28
CA THR A 509 65.72 1.15 5.80
C THR A 509 66.69 0.64 4.74
N LYS A 510 66.20 0.40 3.51
CA LYS A 510 67.07 0.01 2.38
C LYS A 510 68.07 1.10 2.00
N ASP A 511 67.66 2.37 2.06
CA ASP A 511 68.56 3.50 1.79
C ASP A 511 69.70 3.56 2.83
N VAL A 512 69.42 3.23 4.11
CA VAL A 512 70.47 3.09 5.15
C VAL A 512 71.44 1.97 4.82
N GLU A 513 70.92 0.79 4.45
CA GLU A 513 71.74 -0.37 4.11
C GLU A 513 72.64 -0.07 2.90
N GLN A 514 72.08 0.50 1.84
CA GLN A 514 72.83 0.88 0.64
C GLN A 514 73.94 1.90 0.96
N HIS A 515 73.62 2.98 1.68
CA HIS A 515 74.64 3.95 2.06
C HIS A 515 75.71 3.32 2.96
N GLY A 516 75.34 2.41 3.86
CA GLY A 516 76.28 1.66 4.68
C GLY A 516 77.26 0.83 3.84
N GLU A 517 76.77 0.13 2.81
CA GLU A 517 77.60 -0.62 1.87
C GLU A 517 78.55 0.29 1.07
N ASP A 518 78.04 1.41 0.55
CA ASP A 518 78.83 2.39 -0.22
C ASP A 518 79.96 2.99 0.63
N ILE A 519 79.65 3.34 1.89
CA ILE A 519 80.64 3.82 2.87
C ILE A 519 81.72 2.77 3.11
N MET A 520 81.32 1.52 3.37
CA MET A 520 82.26 0.43 3.66
C MET A 520 83.14 0.07 2.46
N SER A 521 82.57 0.09 1.25
CA SER A 521 83.31 -0.10 0.00
C SER A 521 84.37 0.98 -0.18
N THR A 522 83.98 2.24 0.04
CA THR A 522 84.86 3.41 -0.04
C THR A 522 86.01 3.30 0.96
N VAL A 523 85.70 3.08 2.25
CA VAL A 523 86.70 2.88 3.32
C VAL A 523 87.66 1.74 2.98
N ARG A 524 87.14 0.60 2.50
CA ARG A 524 87.97 -0.56 2.15
C ARG A 524 88.95 -0.25 1.01
N SER A 525 88.50 0.41 -0.05
CA SER A 525 89.38 0.82 -1.16
C SER A 525 90.51 1.71 -0.65
N SER A 526 90.17 2.66 0.21
CA SER A 526 91.13 3.62 0.75
C SER A 526 92.16 3.00 1.68
N VAL A 527 91.74 2.06 2.53
CA VAL A 527 92.67 1.33 3.39
C VAL A 527 93.66 0.52 2.56
N ILE A 528 93.19 -0.16 1.51
CA ILE A 528 94.05 -0.95 0.61
C ILE A 528 95.06 -0.04 -0.10
N GLU A 529 94.61 1.09 -0.63
CA GLU A 529 95.47 2.04 -1.31
C GLU A 529 96.49 2.69 -0.36
N ALA A 530 96.06 3.11 0.83
CA ALA A 530 96.96 3.69 1.83
C ALA A 530 98.01 2.69 2.31
N ALA A 531 97.64 1.41 2.47
CA ALA A 531 98.60 0.36 2.80
C ALA A 531 99.63 0.15 1.68
N ASN A 532 99.19 0.13 0.42
CA ASN A 532 100.09 0.01 -0.74
C ASN A 532 101.06 1.21 -0.85
N ASP A 533 100.56 2.43 -0.65
CA ASP A 533 101.39 3.65 -0.66
C ASP A 533 102.39 3.67 0.50
N ALA A 534 101.97 3.30 1.71
CA ALA A 534 102.87 3.19 2.86
C ALA A 534 103.96 2.12 2.63
N MET A 535 103.62 0.99 2.01
CA MET A 535 104.62 -0.03 1.60
C MET A 535 105.58 0.52 0.55
N LYS A 536 105.09 1.34 -0.40
CA LYS A 536 105.95 1.99 -1.39
C LYS A 536 106.94 2.94 -0.73
N ASP A 537 106.48 3.80 0.19
CA ASP A 537 107.35 4.69 0.97
C ASP A 537 108.37 3.91 1.79
N LEU A 538 107.96 2.79 2.41
CA LEU A 538 108.88 1.91 3.14
C LEU A 538 109.93 1.30 2.20
N CYS A 539 109.53 0.83 1.02
CA CYS A 539 110.46 0.30 0.03
C CYS A 539 111.42 1.36 -0.50
N GLU A 540 110.95 2.60 -0.73
CA GLU A 540 111.81 3.73 -1.12
C GLU A 540 112.77 4.10 0.00
N THR A 541 112.31 4.16 1.25
CA THR A 541 113.14 4.41 2.43
C THR A 541 114.20 3.33 2.60
N VAL A 542 113.84 2.05 2.44
CA VAL A 542 114.80 0.93 2.50
C VAL A 542 115.82 1.01 1.37
N LYS A 543 115.42 1.42 0.16
CA LYS A 543 116.36 1.66 -0.95
C LYS A 543 117.35 2.77 -0.63
N GLU A 544 116.87 3.90 -0.09
CA GLU A 544 117.74 5.01 0.33
C GLU A 544 118.65 4.59 1.49
N LEU A 545 118.14 3.81 2.46
CA LEU A 545 118.96 3.29 3.55
C LEU A 545 120.02 2.31 3.06
N HIS A 546 119.69 1.48 2.06
CA HIS A 546 120.64 0.57 1.42
C HIS A 546 121.71 1.34 0.65
N LYS A 547 121.33 2.41 -0.05
CA LYS A 547 122.26 3.33 -0.72
C LYS A 547 123.18 4.03 0.28
N LEU A 548 122.64 4.61 1.35
CA LEU A 548 123.41 5.18 2.47
C LEU A 548 124.36 4.18 3.11
N ARG A 549 123.94 2.91 3.26
CA ARG A 549 124.81 1.84 3.76
C ARG A 549 125.94 1.54 2.77
N LEU A 550 125.66 1.45 1.48
CA LEU A 550 126.69 1.27 0.44
C LEU A 550 127.67 2.44 0.42
N ASP A 551 127.18 3.68 0.44
CA ASP A 551 127.99 4.90 0.50
C ASP A 551 128.83 4.95 1.79
N SER A 552 128.27 4.53 2.93
CA SER A 552 129.02 4.40 4.18
C SER A 552 130.07 3.29 4.13
N THR A 553 129.82 2.19 3.40
CA THR A 553 130.79 1.10 3.24
C THR A 553 131.93 1.56 2.33
N SER A 554 131.61 2.31 1.27
CA SER A 554 132.58 3.00 0.40
C SER A 554 133.43 3.99 1.18
N LEU A 555 132.84 4.81 2.06
CA LEU A 555 133.58 5.74 2.94
C LEU A 555 134.47 5.00 3.95
N ASN A 556 134.07 3.81 4.40
CA ASN A 556 134.87 3.00 5.31
C ASN A 556 136.05 2.33 4.58
N GLU A 557 135.86 1.88 3.34
CA GLU A 557 136.95 1.41 2.47
C GLU A 557 137.93 2.53 2.09
N GLU A 558 137.44 3.76 1.92
CA GLU A 558 138.26 4.95 1.68
C GLU A 558 139.01 5.42 2.94
N ALA A 559 138.47 5.15 4.13
CA ALA A 559 139.10 5.42 5.43
C ALA A 559 140.11 4.34 5.87
N GLU A 560 139.98 3.08 5.42
CA GLU A 560 140.97 2.00 5.62
C GLU A 560 142.11 2.03 4.58
N GLY A 561 141.99 2.87 3.55
CA GLY A 561 143.01 3.13 2.53
C GLY A 561 143.98 4.28 2.83
N ILE A 562 143.88 4.90 4.02
CA ILE A 562 144.82 5.89 4.59
C ILE A 562 145.54 5.24 5.77
#